data_AF-A0A6N0GSU5-F1
#
_entry.id   AF-A0A6N0GSU5-F1
#
_cell.length_a   1.000
_cell.length_b   1.000
_cell.length_c   1.000
_cell.angle_alpha   90.00
_cell.angle_beta   90.00
_cell.angle_gamma   90.00
#
_symmetry.space_group_name_H-M   'P 1'
#
loop_
_entity.id
_entity.type
_entity.pdbx_description
1 polymer ?
#
loop_
_entity_poly.entity_id
_entity_poly.type
_entity_poly.pdbx_seq_one_letter_code
_entity_poly.pdbx_strand_id
1 'polypeptide(L)'
;IFGARVKVDGTGKLAELERAEKEKMKAKVEAIATHGINVFINRQLVYNYPESLLADKGIMVIEHADFEGVERLSLVTGGEIASTFERPDLVKLGRCELI
;
A
#
# COMPACT_ATOMS: atom_id res chain seq x y z
N ILE A 1 17.45 10.78 8.09
CA ILE A 1 16.26 10.30 8.83
C ILE A 1 16.16 11.12 10.11
N PHE A 2 15.34 12.18 10.12
CA PHE A 2 14.97 12.87 11.37
C PHE A 2 13.88 12.02 12.04
N GLY A 3 14.31 11.05 12.84
CA GLY A 3 13.39 10.23 13.63
C GLY A 3 12.81 11.08 14.76
N ALA A 4 11.52 11.40 14.68
CA ALA A 4 10.80 11.99 15.80
C ALA A 4 10.90 11.02 16.99
N ARG A 5 11.61 11.42 18.05
CA ARG A 5 11.69 10.63 19.30
C ARG A 5 10.35 10.72 20.01
N VAL A 6 9.55 9.66 19.91
CA VAL A 6 8.34 9.51 20.72
C VAL A 6 8.75 9.06 22.12
N LYS A 7 8.63 9.95 23.11
CA LYS A 7 8.71 9.61 24.54
C LYS A 7 7.29 9.33 25.03
N VAL A 8 7.07 8.17 25.63
CA VAL A 8 5.79 7.79 26.26
C VAL A 8 6.01 7.55 27.75
N ASP A 9 5.17 8.16 28.59
CA ASP A 9 5.30 8.14 30.05
C ASP A 9 4.80 6.83 30.71
N GLY A 10 4.38 5.84 29.92
CA GLY A 10 3.87 4.56 30.44
C GLY A 10 3.46 3.56 29.37
N THR A 11 3.37 2.28 29.76
CA THR A 11 3.04 1.14 28.88
C THR A 11 1.65 1.23 28.25
N GLY A 12 0.67 1.82 28.95
CA GLY A 12 -0.68 2.03 28.41
C GLY A 12 -0.70 2.98 27.21
N LYS A 13 0.02 4.12 27.29
CA LYS A 13 0.13 5.08 26.18
C LYS A 13 0.87 4.48 24.98
N LEU A 14 1.84 3.59 25.21
CA LEU A 14 2.53 2.87 24.13
C LEU A 14 1.56 1.95 23.37
N ALA A 15 0.73 1.18 24.09
CA ALA A 15 -0.24 0.28 23.47
C ALA A 15 -1.30 1.03 22.65
N GLU A 16 -1.78 2.18 23.13
CA GLU A 16 -2.70 3.03 22.37
C GLU A 16 -2.08 3.55 21.08
N LEU A 17 -0.82 3.95 21.13
CA LEU A 17 -0.09 4.47 19.96
C LEU A 17 0.15 3.38 18.92
N GLU A 18 0.55 2.17 19.35
CA GLU A 18 0.67 1.01 18.48
C GLU A 18 -0.67 0.63 17.82
N ARG A 19 -1.77 0.68 18.57
CA ARG A 19 -3.11 0.41 18.03
C ARG A 19 -3.49 1.45 16.97
N ALA A 20 -3.26 2.73 17.25
CA ALA A 20 -3.55 3.81 16.30
C ALA A 20 -2.76 3.66 14.99
N GLU A 21 -1.47 3.31 15.05
CA GLU A 21 -0.67 3.08 13.85
C GLU A 21 -1.14 1.83 13.07
N LYS A 22 -1.55 0.75 13.75
CA LYS A 22 -2.16 -0.41 13.10
C LYS A 22 -3.47 -0.06 12.41
N GLU A 23 -4.35 0.69 13.07
CA GLU A 23 -5.64 1.14 12.50
C GLU A 23 -5.42 2.05 11.28
N LYS A 24 -4.46 2.96 11.35
CA LYS A 24 -4.06 3.81 10.22
C LYS A 24 -3.54 2.99 9.04
N MET A 25 -2.73 1.96 9.30
CA MET A 25 -2.24 1.06 8.26
C MET A 25 -3.40 0.26 7.64
N LYS A 26 -4.31 -0.26 8.46
CA LYS A 26 -5.51 -0.96 7.98
C LYS A 26 -6.36 -0.06 7.10
N ALA A 27 -6.63 1.18 7.51
CA ALA A 27 -7.38 2.15 6.71
C ALA A 27 -6.71 2.44 5.36
N LYS A 28 -5.37 2.51 5.32
CA LYS A 28 -4.62 2.66 4.06
C LYS A 28 -4.78 1.44 3.14
N VAL A 29 -4.71 0.22 3.69
CA VAL A 29 -4.96 -1.01 2.92
C VAL A 29 -6.38 -1.04 2.37
N GLU A 30 -7.37 -0.63 3.16
CA GLU A 30 -8.75 -0.49 2.67
C GLU A 30 -8.84 0.50 1.51
N ALA A 31 -8.20 1.67 1.62
CA ALA A 31 -8.17 2.65 0.53
C ALA A 31 -7.57 2.06 -0.76
N ILE A 32 -6.47 1.32 -0.67
CA ILE A 32 -5.87 0.60 -1.82
C ILE A 32 -6.89 -0.41 -2.38
N ALA A 33 -7.48 -1.25 -1.53
CA ALA A 33 -8.40 -2.30 -1.96
C ALA A 33 -9.67 -1.76 -2.62
N THR A 34 -10.15 -0.58 -2.23
CA THR A 34 -11.33 0.06 -2.85
C THR A 34 -11.14 0.43 -4.33
N HIS A 35 -9.90 0.42 -4.84
CA HIS A 35 -9.64 0.56 -6.26
C HIS A 35 -10.10 -0.66 -7.07
N GLY A 36 -10.37 -1.81 -6.43
CA GLY A 36 -10.80 -3.03 -7.12
C GLY A 36 -9.68 -3.72 -7.90
N ILE A 37 -8.43 -3.50 -7.49
CA ILE A 37 -7.25 -4.18 -8.05
C ILE A 37 -7.13 -5.60 -7.50
N ASN A 38 -6.50 -6.48 -8.27
CA ASN A 38 -6.10 -7.83 -7.83
C ASN A 38 -4.57 -7.96 -7.64
N VAL A 39 -3.80 -6.97 -8.12
CA VAL A 39 -2.34 -6.89 -7.93
C VAL A 39 -1.95 -5.47 -7.55
N PHE A 40 -1.14 -5.35 -6.50
CA PHE A 40 -0.59 -4.10 -6.01
C PHE A 40 0.93 -4.10 -6.22
N ILE A 41 1.42 -3.21 -7.08
CA ILE A 41 2.85 -3.08 -7.39
C ILE A 41 3.37 -1.83 -6.70
N ASN A 42 4.31 -1.99 -5.79
CA ASN A 42 4.89 -0.90 -5.02
C ASN A 42 6.40 -0.83 -5.22
N ARG A 43 6.90 0.39 -5.39
CA ARG A 43 8.34 0.63 -5.51
C ARG A 43 9.10 0.40 -4.20
N GLN A 44 8.40 0.53 -3.08
CA GLN A 44 8.95 0.36 -1.75
C GLN A 44 8.60 -1.01 -1.17
N LEU A 45 9.34 -1.43 -0.15
CA LEU A 45 8.95 -2.55 0.71
C LEU A 45 7.53 -2.31 1.25
N VAL A 46 6.73 -3.36 1.25
CA VAL A 46 5.45 -3.47 1.93
C VAL A 46 5.67 -4.38 3.14
N TYR A 47 5.51 -3.84 4.35
CA TYR A 47 5.68 -4.65 5.57
C TYR A 47 4.67 -5.80 5.65
N ASN A 48 5.02 -6.86 6.37
CA ASN A 48 4.20 -8.08 6.48
C ASN A 48 2.75 -7.83 6.93
N TYR A 49 2.50 -6.82 7.78
CA TYR A 49 1.14 -6.52 8.25
C TYR A 49 0.22 -5.97 7.15
N PRO A 50 0.56 -4.88 6.43
CA PRO A 50 -0.25 -4.48 5.27
C PRO A 50 -0.27 -5.52 4.15
N GLU A 51 0.84 -6.24 3.92
CA GLU A 51 0.88 -7.35 2.95
C GLU A 51 -0.14 -8.44 3.29
N SER A 52 -0.21 -8.89 4.55
CA SER A 52 -1.17 -9.90 4.98
C SER A 52 -2.62 -9.43 4.80
N LEU A 53 -2.89 -8.15 5.10
CA LEU A 53 -4.23 -7.57 4.92
C LEU A 53 -4.64 -7.45 3.44
N LEU A 54 -3.69 -7.21 2.54
CA LEU A 54 -3.92 -7.22 1.09
C LEU A 54 -4.16 -8.66 0.60
N ALA A 55 -3.37 -9.62 1.10
CA ALA A 55 -3.54 -11.04 0.79
C ALA A 55 -4.90 -11.58 1.24
N ASP A 56 -5.37 -11.21 2.44
CA ASP A 56 -6.71 -11.56 2.94
C ASP A 56 -7.85 -11.05 2.02
N LYS A 57 -7.57 -10.01 1.21
CA LYS A 57 -8.49 -9.45 0.21
C LYS A 57 -8.28 -10.02 -1.19
N GLY A 58 -7.39 -11.01 -1.34
CA GLY A 58 -7.06 -11.61 -2.63
C GLY A 58 -6.18 -10.72 -3.53
N ILE A 59 -5.47 -9.74 -2.95
CA ILE A 59 -4.58 -8.85 -3.69
C ILE A 59 -3.14 -9.35 -3.56
N MET A 60 -2.52 -9.69 -4.69
CA MET A 60 -1.11 -10.04 -4.75
C MET A 60 -0.25 -8.78 -4.63
N VAL A 61 0.82 -8.83 -3.85
CA VAL A 61 1.75 -7.71 -3.68
C VAL A 61 3.06 -7.99 -4.41
N ILE A 62 3.50 -7.03 -5.23
CA ILE A 62 4.86 -6.97 -5.78
C ILE A 62 5.54 -5.76 -5.15
N GLU A 63 6.51 -5.98 -4.29
CA GLU A 63 7.29 -4.93 -3.65
C GLU A 63 8.68 -4.81 -4.27
N HIS A 64 9.42 -3.76 -3.89
CA HIS A 64 10.75 -3.49 -4.42
C HIS A 64 10.80 -3.40 -5.96
N ALA A 65 9.68 -3.05 -6.60
CA ALA A 65 9.64 -2.85 -8.04
C ALA A 65 10.57 -1.69 -8.42
N ASP A 66 11.48 -1.93 -9.35
CA ASP A 66 12.37 -0.89 -9.84
C ASP A 66 11.58 0.17 -10.63
N PHE A 67 12.13 1.38 -10.71
CA PHE A 67 11.42 2.51 -11.32
C PHE A 67 11.11 2.26 -12.80
N GLU A 68 12.08 1.75 -13.55
CA GLU A 68 11.93 1.49 -14.98
C GLU A 68 10.91 0.37 -15.24
N GLY A 69 10.90 -0.67 -14.40
CA GLY A 69 9.90 -1.73 -14.42
C GLY A 69 8.48 -1.20 -14.23
N VAL A 70 8.25 -0.31 -13.26
CA VAL A 70 6.93 0.30 -13.02
C VAL A 70 6.49 1.18 -14.18
N GLU A 71 7.39 1.99 -14.76
CA GLU A 71 7.08 2.81 -15.94
C GLU A 71 6.73 1.95 -17.16
N ARG A 72 7.51 0.89 -17.42
CA ARG A 72 7.22 -0.05 -18.51
C ARG A 72 5.89 -0.75 -18.32
N LEU A 73 5.57 -1.19 -17.09
CA LEU A 73 4.28 -1.80 -16.77
C LEU A 73 3.12 -0.83 -16.98
N SER A 74 3.26 0.43 -16.55
CA SER A 74 2.27 1.49 -16.81
C SER A 74 2.02 1.66 -18.32
N LEU A 75 3.08 1.70 -19.14
CA LEU A 75 2.98 1.85 -20.59
C LEU A 75 2.28 0.66 -21.27
N VAL A 76 2.60 -0.59 -20.89
CA VAL A 76 2.06 -1.78 -21.58
C VAL A 76 0.67 -2.20 -21.07
N THR A 77 0.37 -1.94 -19.80
CA THR A 77 -0.96 -2.25 -19.21
C THR A 77 -1.95 -1.10 -19.36
N GLY A 78 -1.46 0.10 -19.69
CA GLY A 78 -2.24 1.32 -19.82
C GLY A 78 -2.68 1.94 -18.49
N GLY A 79 -2.16 1.47 -17.36
CA GLY A 79 -2.45 1.96 -16.02
C GLY A 79 -1.62 3.17 -15.62
N GLU A 80 -2.10 3.96 -14.67
CA GLU A 80 -1.42 5.13 -14.14
C GLU A 80 -0.62 4.82 -12.87
N ILE A 81 0.52 5.49 -12.70
CA ILE A 81 1.31 5.41 -11.47
C ILE A 81 0.70 6.36 -10.44
N ALA A 82 0.10 5.80 -9.39
CA ALA A 82 -0.49 6.57 -8.31
C ALA A 82 0.49 6.82 -7.15
N SER A 83 0.45 8.02 -6.57
CA SER A 83 1.20 8.40 -5.36
C SER A 83 0.31 8.56 -4.12
N THR A 84 -1.02 8.51 -4.30
CA THR A 84 -2.04 8.59 -3.25
C THR A 84 -3.16 7.59 -3.54
N PHE A 85 -3.96 7.25 -2.54
CA PHE A 85 -5.04 6.25 -2.65
C PHE A 85 -6.42 6.81 -2.30
N GLU A 86 -6.56 8.14 -2.23
CA GLU A 86 -7.78 8.78 -1.71
C GLU A 86 -8.92 8.85 -2.74
N ARG A 87 -8.57 8.83 -4.03
CA ARG A 87 -9.49 9.04 -5.15
C ARG A 87 -9.44 7.87 -6.14
N PRO A 88 -10.01 6.71 -5.78
CA PRO A 88 -10.01 5.54 -6.65
C PRO A 88 -10.71 5.80 -8.00
N ASP A 89 -11.62 6.76 -8.05
CA ASP A 89 -12.34 7.19 -9.25
C ASP A 89 -11.48 7.92 -10.28
N LEU A 90 -10.31 8.42 -9.88
CA LEU A 90 -9.42 9.20 -10.74
C LEU A 90 -8.22 8.40 -11.27
N VAL A 91 -8.00 7.19 -10.76
CA VAL A 91 -6.83 6.38 -11.13
C VAL A 91 -7.21 5.41 -12.23
N LYS A 92 -6.54 5.49 -13.37
CA LYS A 92 -6.70 4.50 -14.44
C LYS A 92 -5.95 3.21 -14.09
N LEU A 93 -6.67 2.10 -13.98
CA LEU A 93 -6.06 0.80 -13.68
C LEU A 93 -5.43 0.17 -14.93
N GLY A 94 -4.28 -0.46 -14.73
CA GLY A 94 -3.66 -1.30 -15.75
C GLY A 94 -4.42 -2.62 -15.92
N ARG A 95 -4.41 -3.18 -17.12
CA ARG A 95 -5.04 -4.47 -17.42
C ARG A 95 -4.09 -5.35 -18.22
N CYS A 96 -4.09 -6.64 -17.89
CA CYS A 96 -3.51 -7.71 -18.71
C CYS A 96 -4.46 -8.92 -18.68
N GLU A 97 -4.23 -9.88 -19.59
CA GLU A 97 -5.06 -11.08 -19.71
C GLU A 97 -4.77 -12.10 -18.60
N LEU A 98 -3.50 -12.24 -18.25
CA LEU A 98 -3.01 -13.15 -17.23
C LEU A 98 -1.83 -12.50 -16.50
N ILE A 99 -1.70 -12.83 -15.21
CA ILE A 99 -0.62 -12.40 -14.32
C ILE A 99 0.10 -13.66 -13.86
#